data_AF-A0A1F9G4L3-F1
#
_entry.id   AF-A0A1F9G4L3-F1
#
_cell.length_a   1.000
_cell.length_b   1.000
_cell.length_c   1.000
_cell.angle_alpha   90.00
_cell.angle_beta   90.00
_cell.angle_gamma   90.00
#
_symmetry.space_group_name_H-M   'P 1'
#
loop_
_entity.id
_entity.type
_entity.pdbx_description
1 polymer ?
#
loop_
_entity_poly.entity_id
_entity_poly.type
_entity_poly.pdbx_seq_one_letter_code
_entity_poly.pdbx_strand_id
1 'polypeptide(L)'
;MHEPACHLPTSPMQLSDPVRAERRRGPRLVRARRHARIAASVPLYVAFALLVLDAITVDSTPAVLILAGGWCAATMLYCAVLVGSWLLPSPLPASALARELGAGSALERNALVLPLVAVALVGPLSIHGAVSLLLGCGPGPIGFDEWVMASLIIVGHAHLVFAILVGRFGAMLADDVPPMSAKRTLLWTTVTAGVPGVLLYAIPPVLTALTGAVLLATMYAWARRTLVAERVLLVR
;
A
#
# COMPACT_ATOMS: atom_id res chain seq x y z
N MET A 1 46.76 55.81 -34.73
CA MET A 1 45.74 54.80 -35.09
C MET A 1 45.42 54.03 -33.82
N HIS A 2 44.27 54.28 -33.21
CA HIS A 2 43.82 53.60 -32.00
C HIS A 2 42.79 52.54 -32.41
N GLU A 3 43.11 51.27 -32.20
CA GLU A 3 42.15 50.18 -32.35
C GLU A 3 41.14 50.23 -31.20
N PRO A 4 39.83 50.24 -31.48
CA PRO A 4 38.82 50.19 -30.43
C PRO A 4 38.81 48.80 -29.79
N ALA A 5 39.06 48.76 -28.48
CA ALA A 5 38.97 47.55 -27.68
C ALA A 5 37.55 46.97 -27.79
N CYS A 6 37.44 45.82 -28.45
CA CYS A 6 36.22 45.04 -28.54
C CYS A 6 35.93 44.45 -27.15
N HIS A 7 35.13 45.16 -26.35
CA HIS A 7 34.60 44.63 -25.09
C HIS A 7 33.58 43.53 -25.41
N LEU A 8 34.03 42.28 -25.45
CA LEU A 8 33.14 41.13 -25.44
C LEU A 8 32.40 41.10 -24.10
N PRO A 9 31.05 41.08 -24.09
CA PRO A 9 30.30 40.96 -22.86
C PRO A 9 30.60 39.60 -22.22
N THR A 10 31.35 39.60 -21.12
CA THR A 10 31.71 38.42 -20.32
C THR A 10 30.61 37.99 -19.37
N SER A 11 29.40 38.55 -19.47
CA SER A 11 28.28 38.08 -18.66
C SER A 11 27.83 36.76 -19.26
N PRO A 12 28.10 35.60 -18.63
CA PRO A 12 27.61 34.33 -19.14
C PRO A 12 26.10 34.50 -19.22
N MET A 13 25.59 34.52 -20.45
CA MET A 13 24.18 34.67 -20.73
C MET A 13 23.48 33.67 -19.80
N GLN A 14 22.75 34.20 -18.82
CA GLN A 14 21.87 33.43 -17.96
C GLN A 14 20.73 32.95 -18.85
N LEU A 15 21.04 32.04 -19.77
CA LEU A 15 20.07 31.16 -20.37
C LEU A 15 19.37 30.54 -19.17
N SER A 16 18.10 30.91 -19.03
CA SER A 16 17.13 30.32 -18.13
C SER A 16 17.01 28.86 -18.51
N ASP A 17 18.02 28.09 -18.08
CA ASP A 17 18.41 26.82 -18.67
C ASP A 17 17.24 25.84 -18.51
N PRO A 18 16.45 25.59 -19.57
CA PRO A 18 15.23 24.79 -19.47
C PRO A 18 15.57 23.37 -18.98
N VAL A 19 16.80 22.92 -19.25
CA VAL A 19 17.40 21.69 -18.76
C VAL A 19 17.50 21.66 -17.23
N ARG A 20 17.87 22.77 -16.57
CA ARG A 20 17.89 22.86 -15.11
C ARG A 20 16.50 22.81 -14.51
N ALA A 21 15.52 23.42 -15.17
CA ALA A 21 14.13 23.38 -14.72
C ALA A 21 13.56 21.94 -14.81
N GLU A 22 13.89 21.21 -15.88
CA GLU A 22 13.45 19.84 -16.10
C GLU A 22 14.09 18.85 -15.10
N ARG A 23 15.41 18.95 -14.86
CA ARG A 23 16.09 18.14 -13.82
C ARG A 23 15.49 18.28 -12.42
N ARG A 24 14.88 19.43 -12.10
CA ARG A 24 14.23 19.67 -10.80
C ARG A 24 12.81 19.10 -10.72
N ARG A 25 12.17 18.75 -11.84
CA ARG A 25 10.78 18.25 -11.86
C ARG A 25 10.67 16.82 -11.33
N GLY A 26 11.58 15.92 -11.71
CA GLY A 26 11.56 14.51 -11.32
C GLY A 26 11.50 14.30 -9.80
N PRO A 27 12.48 14.79 -9.03
CA PRO A 27 12.51 14.63 -7.57
C PRO A 27 11.27 15.23 -6.86
N ARG A 28 10.78 16.38 -7.32
CA ARG A 28 9.57 17.02 -6.76
C ARG A 28 8.33 16.16 -6.98
N LEU A 29 8.16 15.63 -8.19
CA LEU A 29 7.05 14.76 -8.55
C LEU A 29 7.07 13.46 -7.73
N VAL A 30 8.23 12.82 -7.60
CA VAL A 30 8.40 11.59 -6.81
C VAL A 30 8.07 11.86 -5.34
N ARG A 31 8.56 12.96 -4.76
CA ARG A 31 8.25 13.36 -3.39
C ARG A 31 6.74 13.57 -3.18
N ALA A 32 6.09 14.28 -4.11
CA ALA A 32 4.64 14.50 -4.06
C ALA A 32 3.84 13.19 -4.12
N ARG A 33 4.22 12.25 -5.00
CA ARG A 33 3.60 10.92 -5.11
C ARG A 33 3.75 10.11 -3.81
N ARG A 34 4.92 10.16 -3.18
CA ARG A 34 5.18 9.49 -1.90
C ARG A 34 4.28 10.04 -0.79
N HIS A 35 4.21 11.36 -0.64
CA HIS A 35 3.31 11.99 0.33
C HIS A 35 1.85 11.66 0.07
N ALA A 36 1.41 11.68 -1.21
CA ALA A 36 0.05 11.34 -1.57
C ALA A 36 -0.32 9.90 -1.18
N ARG A 37 0.58 8.92 -1.39
CA ARG A 37 0.34 7.54 -0.95
C ARG A 37 0.27 7.38 0.56
N ILE A 38 1.15 8.07 1.29
CA ILE A 38 1.09 8.08 2.77
C ILE A 38 -0.24 8.67 3.22
N ALA A 39 -0.63 9.82 2.70
CA ALA A 39 -1.91 10.46 3.02
C ALA A 39 -3.10 9.56 2.67
N ALA A 40 -3.09 8.89 1.52
CA ALA A 40 -4.14 7.96 1.11
C ALA A 40 -4.26 6.71 2.00
N SER A 41 -3.21 6.35 2.74
CA SER A 41 -3.26 5.24 3.70
C SER A 41 -3.94 5.61 5.02
N VAL A 42 -3.95 6.89 5.40
CA VAL A 42 -4.53 7.34 6.69
C VAL A 42 -6.02 6.99 6.82
N PRO A 43 -6.88 7.28 5.82
CA PRO A 43 -8.30 6.89 5.90
C PRO A 43 -8.53 5.40 6.07
N LEU A 44 -7.65 4.54 5.51
CA LEU A 44 -7.76 3.09 5.66
C LEU A 44 -7.47 2.64 7.09
N TYR A 45 -6.46 3.23 7.75
CA TYR A 45 -6.19 2.95 9.17
C TYR A 45 -7.34 3.43 10.05
N VAL A 46 -7.85 4.64 9.79
CA VAL A 46 -9.01 5.16 10.53
C VAL A 46 -10.22 4.25 10.35
N ALA A 47 -10.51 3.82 9.12
CA ALA A 47 -11.60 2.88 8.84
C ALA A 47 -11.42 1.55 9.56
N PHE A 48 -10.21 0.97 9.53
CA PHE A 48 -9.91 -0.25 10.28
C PHE A 48 -10.14 -0.06 11.79
N ALA A 49 -9.63 1.04 12.37
CA ALA A 49 -9.80 1.32 13.78
C ALA A 49 -11.27 1.49 14.17
N LEU A 50 -12.05 2.22 13.37
CA LEU A 50 -13.48 2.39 13.60
C LEU A 50 -14.24 1.07 13.52
N LEU A 51 -13.93 0.20 12.55
CA LEU A 51 -14.55 -1.13 12.45
C LEU A 51 -14.22 -2.01 13.65
N VAL A 52 -12.98 -1.98 14.11
CA VAL A 52 -12.59 -2.73 15.31
C VAL A 52 -13.31 -2.18 16.53
N LEU A 53 -13.40 -0.84 16.69
CA LEU A 53 -14.11 -0.21 17.79
C LEU A 53 -15.60 -0.55 17.78
N ASP A 54 -16.25 -0.46 16.62
CA ASP A 54 -17.66 -0.80 16.44
C ASP A 54 -17.93 -2.27 16.84
N ALA A 55 -17.11 -3.19 16.33
CA ALA A 55 -17.20 -4.62 16.62
C ALA A 55 -17.00 -4.97 18.11
N ILE A 56 -16.24 -4.17 18.88
CA ILE A 56 -16.05 -4.42 20.33
C ILE A 56 -17.08 -3.72 21.22
N THR A 57 -17.80 -2.70 20.71
CA THR A 57 -18.75 -1.92 21.53
C THR A 57 -20.15 -2.53 21.62
N VAL A 58 -20.50 -3.52 20.78
CA VAL A 58 -21.71 -4.39 20.90
C VAL A 58 -23.06 -3.63 20.99
N ASP A 59 -23.12 -2.33 20.69
CA ASP A 59 -24.39 -1.58 20.65
C ASP A 59 -24.96 -1.60 19.22
N SER A 60 -25.99 -2.43 19.03
CA SER A 60 -26.69 -2.78 17.78
C SER A 60 -27.33 -1.61 17.02
N THR A 61 -26.52 -0.71 16.47
CA THR A 61 -26.96 0.51 15.76
C THR A 61 -26.63 0.39 14.25
N PRO A 62 -27.42 0.97 13.32
CA PRO A 62 -27.23 0.83 11.86
C PRO A 62 -25.96 1.49 11.26
N ALA A 63 -24.90 1.65 12.05
CA ALA A 63 -23.57 2.11 11.63
C ALA A 63 -23.01 1.27 10.46
N VAL A 64 -23.43 0.01 10.35
CA VAL A 64 -23.11 -0.95 9.28
C VAL A 64 -23.30 -0.38 7.87
N LEU A 65 -24.38 0.38 7.60
CA LEU A 65 -24.63 0.91 6.24
C LEU A 65 -23.78 2.15 5.90
N ILE A 66 -23.53 3.02 6.88
CA ILE A 66 -22.70 4.22 6.70
C ILE A 66 -21.22 3.81 6.60
N LEU A 67 -20.80 2.85 7.42
CA LEU A 67 -19.48 2.24 7.35
C LEU A 67 -19.31 1.48 6.04
N ALA A 68 -20.24 0.61 5.63
CA ALA A 68 -20.15 -0.12 4.36
C ALA A 68 -20.09 0.80 3.13
N GLY A 69 -20.87 1.89 3.10
CA GLY A 69 -20.86 2.87 2.01
C GLY A 69 -19.56 3.66 1.92
N GLY A 70 -19.07 4.20 3.05
CA GLY A 70 -17.77 4.89 3.11
C GLY A 70 -16.60 3.97 2.77
N TRP A 71 -16.77 2.68 3.04
CA TRP A 71 -15.74 1.66 2.89
C TRP A 71 -15.68 1.04 1.50
N CYS A 72 -16.81 0.87 0.81
CA CYS A 72 -16.82 0.63 -0.64
C CYS A 72 -16.15 1.80 -1.39
N ALA A 73 -16.43 3.05 -1.01
CA ALA A 73 -15.79 4.22 -1.62
C ALA A 73 -14.28 4.28 -1.35
N ALA A 74 -13.84 4.00 -0.12
CA ALA A 74 -12.42 3.95 0.23
C ALA A 74 -11.67 2.81 -0.48
N THR A 75 -12.28 1.63 -0.56
CA THR A 75 -11.72 0.46 -1.25
C THR A 75 -11.68 0.69 -2.77
N MET A 76 -12.72 1.26 -3.36
CA MET A 76 -12.77 1.63 -4.79
C MET A 76 -11.74 2.71 -5.12
N LEU A 77 -11.62 3.76 -4.30
CA LEU A 77 -10.62 4.81 -4.47
C LEU A 77 -9.20 4.23 -4.36
N TYR A 78 -8.98 3.32 -3.42
CA TYR A 78 -7.70 2.66 -3.25
C TYR A 78 -7.37 1.69 -4.38
N CYS A 79 -8.33 0.90 -4.85
CA CYS A 79 -8.22 0.08 -6.06
C CYS A 79 -7.94 0.95 -7.29
N ALA A 80 -8.55 2.14 -7.40
CA ALA A 80 -8.25 3.08 -8.48
C ALA A 80 -6.81 3.64 -8.39
N VAL A 81 -6.28 3.87 -7.18
CA VAL A 81 -4.87 4.26 -6.97
C VAL A 81 -3.92 3.11 -7.29
N LEU A 82 -4.26 1.87 -6.89
CA LEU A 82 -3.50 0.67 -7.24
C LEU A 82 -3.51 0.47 -8.77
N VAL A 83 -4.67 0.38 -9.40
CA VAL A 83 -4.83 0.14 -10.85
C VAL A 83 -4.28 1.30 -11.69
N GLY A 84 -4.47 2.55 -11.26
CA GLY A 84 -3.92 3.72 -11.95
C GLY A 84 -2.38 3.67 -12.03
N SER A 85 -1.72 3.08 -11.04
CA SER A 85 -0.26 2.88 -11.08
C SER A 85 0.20 1.72 -11.98
N TRP A 86 -0.70 0.84 -12.44
CA TRP A 86 -0.40 -0.23 -13.40
C TRP A 86 -0.30 0.27 -14.84
N LEU A 87 -0.92 1.42 -15.16
CA LEU A 87 -0.97 1.96 -16.51
C LEU A 87 0.30 2.73 -16.92
N LEU A 88 1.27 2.88 -16.02
CA LEU A 88 2.54 3.54 -16.31
C LEU A 88 3.57 2.51 -16.80
N PRO A 89 4.04 2.58 -18.07
CA PRO A 89 5.07 1.67 -18.58
C PRO A 89 6.39 1.86 -17.82
N SER A 90 7.05 0.76 -17.46
CA SER A 90 8.32 0.75 -16.72
C SER A 90 9.51 0.44 -17.62
N PRO A 91 10.44 1.38 -17.87
CA PRO A 91 11.70 1.07 -18.54
C PRO A 91 12.91 1.05 -17.58
N LEU A 92 13.66 -0.06 -17.64
CA LEU A 92 15.12 -0.23 -17.40
C LEU A 92 15.78 0.15 -16.05
N PRO A 93 16.92 -0.49 -15.70
CA PRO A 93 17.51 -0.41 -14.37
C PRO A 93 18.41 0.83 -14.21
N ALA A 94 18.17 1.59 -13.16
CA ALA A 94 18.91 2.81 -12.83
C ALA A 94 19.31 2.81 -11.34
N SER A 95 20.29 1.95 -10.99
CA SER A 95 20.65 1.62 -9.60
C SER A 95 21.80 2.46 -9.02
N ALA A 96 22.47 3.30 -9.83
CA ALA A 96 23.57 4.14 -9.39
C ALA A 96 23.10 5.53 -8.92
N LEU A 97 22.30 6.26 -9.73
CA LEU A 97 21.85 7.61 -9.40
C LEU A 97 20.72 7.64 -8.36
N ALA A 98 19.93 6.56 -8.23
CA ALA A 98 18.86 6.47 -7.24
C ALA A 98 19.38 6.52 -5.79
N ARG A 99 20.61 6.03 -5.53
CA ARG A 99 21.23 6.06 -4.20
C ARG A 99 21.61 7.47 -3.75
N GLU A 100 22.10 8.32 -4.65
CA GLU A 100 22.42 9.72 -4.33
C GLU A 100 21.18 10.58 -4.08
N LEU A 101 20.03 10.21 -4.67
CA LEU A 101 18.78 10.96 -4.59
C LEU A 101 17.83 10.49 -3.47
N GLY A 102 18.31 9.64 -2.56
CA GLY A 102 17.57 9.22 -1.38
C GLY A 102 16.79 7.89 -1.51
N ALA A 103 17.28 6.95 -2.31
CA ALA A 103 16.90 5.54 -2.15
C ALA A 103 17.18 5.08 -0.70
N GLY A 104 16.27 4.30 -0.13
CA GLY A 104 16.34 3.94 1.30
C GLY A 104 15.99 5.09 2.27
N SER A 105 15.50 6.23 1.78
CA SER A 105 15.00 7.28 2.68
C SER A 105 13.77 6.83 3.46
N ALA A 106 13.60 7.36 4.67
CA ALA A 106 12.41 7.10 5.49
C ALA A 106 11.10 7.43 4.75
N LEU A 107 11.11 8.42 3.85
CA LEU A 107 9.96 8.76 3.02
C LEU A 107 9.65 7.69 1.97
N GLU A 108 10.66 7.13 1.28
CA GLU A 108 10.49 6.01 0.34
C GLU A 108 9.92 4.79 1.08
N ARG A 109 10.52 4.46 2.23
CA ARG A 109 10.08 3.36 3.09
C ARG A 109 8.62 3.54 3.51
N ASN A 110 8.26 4.67 4.11
CA ASN A 110 6.90 4.91 4.60
C ASN A 110 5.86 4.93 3.47
N ALA A 111 6.23 5.43 2.29
CA ALA A 111 5.35 5.46 1.12
C ALA A 111 5.08 4.09 0.48
N LEU A 112 5.82 3.04 0.88
CA LEU A 112 5.55 1.65 0.55
C LEU A 112 4.92 0.89 1.73
N VAL A 113 5.48 1.02 2.93
CA VAL A 113 5.06 0.27 4.12
C VAL A 113 3.62 0.63 4.51
N LEU A 114 3.30 1.92 4.66
CA LEU A 114 2.01 2.32 5.21
C LEU A 114 0.82 1.89 4.34
N PRO A 115 0.85 2.07 3.00
CA PRO A 115 -0.23 1.55 2.14
C PRO A 115 -0.35 0.03 2.18
N LEU A 116 0.78 -0.71 2.18
CA LEU A 116 0.75 -2.17 2.22
C LEU A 116 0.11 -2.69 3.51
N VAL A 117 0.53 -2.16 4.66
CA VAL A 117 -0.03 -2.54 5.97
C VAL A 117 -1.51 -2.18 6.04
N ALA A 118 -1.90 -0.98 5.60
CA ALA A 118 -3.30 -0.56 5.59
C ALA A 118 -4.19 -1.52 4.78
N VAL A 119 -3.74 -1.95 3.61
CA VAL A 119 -4.46 -2.94 2.78
C VAL A 119 -4.50 -4.31 3.43
N ALA A 120 -3.41 -4.75 4.06
CA ALA A 120 -3.40 -6.05 4.73
C ALA A 120 -4.40 -6.10 5.91
N LEU A 121 -4.65 -4.97 6.56
CA LEU A 121 -5.63 -4.86 7.64
C LEU A 121 -7.07 -4.73 7.12
N VAL A 122 -7.29 -3.87 6.11
CA VAL A 122 -8.64 -3.58 5.60
C VAL A 122 -9.11 -4.64 4.60
N GLY A 123 -8.22 -5.17 3.76
CA GLY A 123 -8.55 -6.06 2.65
C GLY A 123 -9.25 -7.37 3.02
N PRO A 124 -8.90 -8.06 4.13
CA PRO A 124 -9.65 -9.21 4.59
C PRO A 124 -11.08 -8.86 5.01
N LEU A 125 -11.25 -7.79 5.80
CA LEU A 125 -12.57 -7.25 6.16
C LEU A 125 -13.35 -6.94 4.88
N SER A 126 -12.70 -6.25 3.91
CA SER A 126 -12.96 -6.22 2.45
C SER A 126 -13.92 -7.28 1.95
N ILE A 127 -13.33 -8.47 1.99
CA ILE A 127 -13.85 -9.70 1.43
C ILE A 127 -15.01 -10.21 2.28
N HIS A 128 -14.95 -10.10 3.61
CA HIS A 128 -16.09 -10.45 4.47
C HIS A 128 -17.33 -9.63 4.12
N GLY A 129 -17.19 -8.30 3.99
CA GLY A 129 -18.31 -7.43 3.61
C GLY A 129 -18.91 -7.82 2.25
N ALA A 130 -18.06 -8.03 1.25
CA ALA A 130 -18.49 -8.46 -0.07
C ALA A 130 -19.20 -9.82 -0.04
N VAL A 131 -18.65 -10.80 0.67
CA VAL A 131 -19.26 -12.14 0.80
C VAL A 131 -20.59 -12.07 1.56
N SER A 132 -20.68 -11.27 2.63
CA SER A 132 -21.92 -11.06 3.37
C SER A 132 -23.04 -10.53 2.48
N LEU A 133 -22.72 -9.52 1.65
CA LEU A 133 -23.64 -8.95 0.67
C LEU A 133 -24.05 -9.99 -0.39
N LEU A 134 -23.11 -10.76 -0.92
CA LEU A 134 -23.37 -11.79 -1.93
C LEU A 134 -24.22 -12.96 -1.41
N LEU A 135 -24.03 -13.36 -0.16
CA LEU A 135 -24.80 -14.43 0.46
C LEU A 135 -26.18 -13.97 0.94
N GLY A 136 -26.53 -12.70 0.77
CA GLY A 136 -27.78 -12.15 1.28
C GLY A 136 -27.88 -12.25 2.80
N CYS A 137 -26.72 -12.30 3.49
CA CYS A 137 -26.64 -12.23 4.95
C CYS A 137 -26.99 -10.80 5.37
N GLY A 138 -28.28 -10.47 5.28
CA GLY A 138 -28.89 -9.31 5.93
C GLY A 138 -29.03 -9.55 7.44
N PRO A 139 -30.10 -9.10 8.11
CA PRO A 139 -30.34 -9.36 9.54
C PRO A 139 -30.74 -10.84 9.78
N GLY A 140 -29.88 -11.77 9.37
CA GLY A 140 -29.99 -13.19 9.69
C GLY A 140 -29.53 -13.48 11.14
N PRO A 141 -29.58 -14.75 11.58
CA PRO A 141 -29.29 -15.13 12.96
C PRO A 141 -27.82 -14.91 13.39
N ILE A 142 -26.92 -14.68 12.44
CA ILE A 142 -25.57 -14.16 12.69
C ILE A 142 -25.46 -12.91 11.82
N GLY A 143 -25.49 -11.73 12.44
CA GLY A 143 -25.28 -10.48 11.74
C GLY A 143 -23.84 -10.34 11.26
N PHE A 144 -23.62 -9.35 10.40
CA PHE A 144 -22.29 -9.03 9.91
C PHE A 144 -21.33 -8.71 11.06
N ASP A 145 -21.83 -8.06 12.12
CA ASP A 145 -21.04 -7.65 13.29
C ASP A 145 -20.57 -8.86 14.09
N GLU A 146 -21.44 -9.85 14.32
CA GLU A 146 -21.05 -11.11 14.97
C GLU A 146 -20.04 -11.88 14.13
N TRP A 147 -20.19 -11.88 12.80
CA TRP A 147 -19.23 -12.54 11.93
C TRP A 147 -17.86 -11.83 11.94
N VAL A 148 -17.83 -10.50 11.91
CA VAL A 148 -16.59 -9.71 12.01
C VAL A 148 -15.94 -9.93 13.38
N MET A 149 -16.72 -9.89 14.47
CA MET A 149 -16.22 -10.16 15.82
C MET A 149 -15.62 -11.56 15.93
N ALA A 150 -16.33 -12.58 15.45
CA ALA A 150 -15.82 -13.96 15.41
C ALA A 150 -14.53 -14.06 14.59
N SER A 151 -14.48 -13.40 13.43
CA SER A 151 -13.28 -13.37 12.57
C SER A 151 -12.12 -12.66 13.25
N LEU A 152 -12.36 -11.56 13.97
CA LEU A 152 -11.32 -10.85 14.71
C LEU A 152 -10.71 -11.74 15.82
N ILE A 153 -11.54 -12.50 16.53
CA ILE A 153 -11.08 -13.42 17.57
C ILE A 153 -10.32 -14.61 16.97
N ILE A 154 -10.84 -15.21 15.89
CA ILE A 154 -10.32 -16.47 15.34
C ILE A 154 -9.13 -16.24 14.41
N VAL A 155 -9.13 -15.18 13.59
CA VAL A 155 -8.10 -14.93 12.57
C VAL A 155 -7.46 -13.54 12.63
N GLY A 156 -7.88 -12.68 13.56
CA GLY A 156 -7.32 -11.32 13.70
C GLY A 156 -5.81 -11.30 13.93
N HIS A 157 -5.27 -12.23 14.72
CA HIS A 157 -3.83 -12.36 14.94
C HIS A 157 -3.08 -12.77 13.66
N ALA A 158 -3.68 -13.59 12.78
CA ALA A 158 -3.10 -13.92 11.48
C ALA A 158 -3.07 -12.70 10.55
N HIS A 159 -4.09 -11.86 10.57
CA HIS A 159 -4.09 -10.59 9.84
C HIS A 159 -3.02 -9.62 10.34
N LEU A 160 -2.77 -9.57 11.65
CA LEU A 160 -1.68 -8.77 12.21
C LEU A 160 -0.31 -9.27 11.73
N VAL A 161 -0.08 -10.60 11.78
CA VAL A 161 1.15 -11.20 11.23
C VAL A 161 1.30 -10.89 9.74
N PHE A 162 0.21 -11.02 8.97
CA PHE A 162 0.19 -10.68 7.55
C PHE A 162 0.62 -9.23 7.31
N ALA A 163 0.00 -8.29 8.02
CA ALA A 163 0.28 -6.86 7.95
C ALA A 163 1.75 -6.56 8.28
N ILE A 164 2.30 -7.15 9.34
CA ILE A 164 3.70 -7.01 9.71
C ILE A 164 4.62 -7.51 8.58
N LEU A 165 4.35 -8.70 8.03
CA LEU A 165 5.21 -9.31 7.02
C LEU A 165 5.19 -8.54 5.68
N VAL A 166 4.02 -8.04 5.23
CA VAL A 166 3.97 -7.17 4.03
C VAL A 166 4.62 -5.81 4.28
N GLY A 167 4.52 -5.27 5.50
CA GLY A 167 5.24 -4.07 5.91
C GLY A 167 6.75 -4.28 5.85
N ARG A 168 7.25 -5.40 6.38
CA ARG A 168 8.67 -5.78 6.28
C ARG A 168 9.12 -5.94 4.83
N PHE A 169 8.29 -6.55 3.97
CA PHE A 169 8.58 -6.62 2.54
C PHE A 169 8.75 -5.22 1.92
N GLY A 170 7.84 -4.29 2.19
CA GLY A 170 7.92 -2.91 1.70
C GLY A 170 9.17 -2.18 2.20
N ALA A 171 9.55 -2.38 3.47
CA ALA A 171 10.76 -1.79 4.03
C ALA A 171 12.03 -2.34 3.40
N MET A 172 12.17 -3.67 3.32
CA MET A 172 13.31 -4.33 2.67
C MET A 172 13.46 -3.89 1.22
N LEU A 173 12.33 -3.75 0.51
CA LEU A 173 12.32 -3.30 -0.88
C LEU A 173 12.80 -1.85 -1.02
N ALA A 174 12.40 -0.95 -0.11
CA ALA A 174 12.90 0.44 -0.09
C ALA A 174 14.40 0.52 0.23
N ASP A 175 14.88 -0.37 1.09
CA ASP A 175 16.27 -0.42 1.57
C ASP A 175 17.23 -1.15 0.62
N ASP A 176 16.75 -1.61 -0.55
CA ASP A 176 17.51 -2.45 -1.48
C ASP A 176 18.05 -3.77 -0.87
N VAL A 177 17.38 -4.28 0.15
CA VAL A 177 17.67 -5.58 0.75
C VAL A 177 16.82 -6.66 0.07
N PRO A 178 17.37 -7.86 -0.23
CA PRO A 178 16.60 -8.96 -0.81
C PRO A 178 15.32 -9.23 -0.01
N PRO A 179 14.12 -8.93 -0.56
CA PRO A 179 12.90 -8.93 0.24
C PRO A 179 12.39 -10.35 0.48
N MET A 180 11.58 -10.53 1.53
CA MET A 180 10.94 -11.81 1.83
C MET A 180 10.08 -12.30 0.64
N SER A 181 10.17 -13.60 0.33
CA SER A 181 9.35 -14.19 -0.73
C SER A 181 7.86 -14.22 -0.33
N ALA A 182 6.97 -14.05 -1.30
CA ALA A 182 5.52 -14.15 -1.09
C ALA A 182 5.12 -15.52 -0.48
N LYS A 183 5.78 -16.61 -0.91
CA LYS A 183 5.57 -17.96 -0.38
C LYS A 183 5.80 -18.03 1.13
N ARG A 184 6.88 -17.41 1.62
CA ARG A 184 7.22 -17.40 3.06
C ARG A 184 6.22 -16.54 3.85
N THR A 185 5.81 -15.40 3.31
CA THR A 185 4.78 -14.56 3.92
C THR A 185 3.45 -15.30 4.04
N LEU A 186 3.04 -15.97 2.96
CA LEU A 186 1.82 -16.78 2.93
C LEU A 186 1.90 -17.93 3.94
N LEU A 187 2.99 -18.69 3.92
CA LEU A 187 3.21 -19.81 4.85
C LEU A 187 3.05 -19.38 6.30
N TRP A 188 3.76 -18.33 6.74
CA TRP A 188 3.67 -17.89 8.14
C TRP A 188 2.30 -17.35 8.52
N THR A 189 1.65 -16.65 7.60
CA THR A 189 0.28 -16.15 7.82
C THR A 189 -0.70 -17.32 7.99
N THR A 190 -0.64 -18.31 7.09
CA THR A 190 -1.50 -19.50 7.14
C THR A 190 -1.24 -20.36 8.37
N VAL A 191 0.03 -20.57 8.75
CA VAL A 191 0.40 -21.29 9.99
C VAL A 191 -0.17 -20.56 11.21
N THR A 192 -0.06 -19.23 11.23
CA THR A 192 -0.61 -18.39 12.32
C THR A 192 -2.13 -18.53 12.41
N ALA A 193 -2.84 -18.50 11.28
CA ALA A 193 -4.29 -18.73 11.25
C ALA A 193 -4.71 -20.11 11.79
N GLY A 194 -3.81 -21.09 11.74
CA GLY A 194 -4.03 -22.41 12.33
C GLY A 194 -3.98 -22.45 13.85
N VAL A 195 -3.37 -21.47 14.54
CA VAL A 195 -3.14 -21.54 16.00
C VAL A 195 -4.45 -21.67 16.81
N PRO A 196 -5.46 -20.81 16.63
CA PRO A 196 -6.81 -21.06 17.15
C PRO A 196 -7.63 -21.96 16.21
N GLY A 197 -7.28 -22.02 14.92
CA GLY A 197 -8.04 -22.70 13.85
C GLY A 197 -7.97 -24.23 13.84
N VAL A 198 -7.01 -24.87 14.52
CA VAL A 198 -7.02 -26.34 14.72
C VAL A 198 -8.29 -26.78 15.45
N LEU A 199 -8.91 -25.91 16.26
CA LEU A 199 -10.17 -26.18 16.94
C LEU A 199 -11.41 -26.09 16.03
N LEU A 200 -11.30 -25.51 14.82
CA LEU A 200 -12.42 -25.19 13.92
C LEU A 200 -12.26 -25.82 12.51
N TYR A 201 -11.89 -27.10 12.45
CA TYR A 201 -11.91 -27.93 11.23
C TYR A 201 -11.04 -27.45 10.04
N ALA A 202 -9.96 -26.71 10.27
CA ALA A 202 -9.02 -26.25 9.23
C ALA A 202 -9.62 -25.34 8.11
N ILE A 203 -10.89 -24.92 8.24
CA ILE A 203 -11.50 -23.92 7.34
C ILE A 203 -10.71 -22.59 7.37
N PRO A 204 -10.30 -22.05 8.55
CA PRO A 204 -9.61 -20.76 8.58
C PRO A 204 -8.25 -20.76 7.84
N PRO A 205 -7.36 -21.77 7.98
CA PRO A 205 -6.12 -21.84 7.20
C PRO A 205 -6.31 -21.85 5.67
N VAL A 206 -7.26 -22.61 5.14
CA VAL A 206 -7.48 -22.71 3.69
C VAL A 206 -7.95 -21.38 3.12
N LEU A 207 -8.97 -20.77 3.75
CA LEU A 207 -9.48 -19.47 3.31
C LEU A 207 -8.41 -18.37 3.44
N THR A 208 -7.62 -18.39 4.51
CA THR A 208 -6.50 -17.46 4.70
C THR A 208 -5.43 -17.64 3.62
N ALA A 209 -5.12 -18.86 3.23
CA ALA A 209 -4.14 -19.13 2.18
C ALA A 209 -4.63 -18.61 0.81
N LEU A 210 -5.89 -18.84 0.46
CA LEU A 210 -6.45 -18.40 -0.82
C LEU A 210 -6.54 -16.86 -0.90
N THR A 211 -7.14 -16.24 0.11
CA THR A 211 -7.28 -14.77 0.16
C THR A 211 -5.91 -14.09 0.24
N GLY A 212 -5.01 -14.61 1.09
CA GLY A 212 -3.64 -14.12 1.22
C GLY A 212 -2.84 -14.22 -0.06
N ALA A 213 -2.99 -15.29 -0.85
CA ALA A 213 -2.28 -15.46 -2.12
C ALA A 213 -2.64 -14.37 -3.13
N VAL A 214 -3.94 -14.06 -3.28
CA VAL A 214 -4.44 -13.03 -4.20
C VAL A 214 -3.96 -11.64 -3.76
N LEU A 215 -4.11 -11.31 -2.47
CA LEU A 215 -3.66 -10.02 -1.93
C LEU A 215 -2.14 -9.86 -2.06
N LEU A 216 -1.35 -10.87 -1.70
CA LEU A 216 0.10 -10.83 -1.81
C LEU A 216 0.59 -10.59 -3.23
N ALA A 217 0.06 -11.34 -4.20
CA ALA A 217 0.46 -11.21 -5.59
C ALA A 217 0.25 -9.76 -6.08
N THR A 218 -0.92 -9.20 -5.79
CA THR A 218 -1.30 -7.84 -6.19
C THR A 218 -0.43 -6.78 -5.49
N MET A 219 -0.30 -6.88 -4.17
CA MET A 219 0.45 -5.93 -3.34
C MET A 219 1.95 -5.92 -3.67
N TYR A 220 2.57 -7.10 -3.84
CA TYR A 220 4.00 -7.20 -4.12
C TYR A 220 4.33 -6.71 -5.54
N ALA A 221 3.48 -7.03 -6.51
CA ALA A 221 3.62 -6.51 -7.88
C ALA A 221 3.52 -4.98 -7.90
N TRP A 222 2.51 -4.43 -7.21
CA TRP A 222 2.31 -2.99 -7.10
C TRP A 222 3.52 -2.27 -6.48
N ALA A 223 4.01 -2.73 -5.33
CA ALA A 223 5.12 -2.10 -4.63
C ALA A 223 6.40 -2.09 -5.47
N ARG A 224 6.71 -3.21 -6.13
CA ARG A 224 7.88 -3.32 -7.02
C ARG A 224 7.80 -2.36 -8.20
N ARG A 225 6.66 -2.32 -8.91
CA ARG A 225 6.49 -1.45 -10.07
C ARG A 225 6.52 0.03 -9.69
N THR A 226 5.88 0.38 -8.58
CA THR A 226 5.90 1.75 -8.04
C THR A 226 7.32 2.21 -7.77
N LEU A 227 8.10 1.38 -7.08
CA LEU A 227 9.48 1.74 -6.74
C LEU A 227 10.37 1.88 -7.98
N VAL A 228 10.27 0.93 -8.93
CA VAL A 228 11.03 1.01 -10.19
C VAL A 228 10.66 2.27 -10.97
N ALA A 229 9.37 2.55 -11.14
CA ALA A 229 8.90 3.73 -11.87
C ALA A 229 9.40 5.04 -11.22
N GLU A 230 9.43 5.13 -9.89
CA GLU A 230 9.94 6.31 -9.20
C GLU A 230 11.45 6.47 -9.37
N ARG A 231 12.23 5.39 -9.26
CA ARG A 231 13.69 5.46 -9.39
C ARG A 231 14.12 5.82 -10.81
N VAL A 232 13.39 5.37 -11.83
CA VAL A 232 13.61 5.79 -13.23
C VAL A 232 13.42 7.30 -13.39
N LEU A 233 12.43 7.89 -12.72
CA LEU A 233 12.18 9.35 -12.76
C LEU A 233 13.23 10.17 -12.02
N LEU A 234 14.00 9.55 -11.12
CA LEU A 234 15.10 10.21 -10.42
C LEU A 234 16.38 10.22 -11.26
N VAL A 235 16.54 9.28 -12.20
CA VAL A 235 17.77 9.16 -13.00
C VAL A 235 17.74 10.00 -14.28
N ARG A 236 16.55 10.43 -14.73
CA ARG A 236 16.36 11.35 -15.86
C ARG A 236 16.57 12.80 -15.42
#